data_AF-A0A6B2XYB5-F1
#
_entry.id   AF-A0A6B2XYB5-F1
#
_cell.length_a   1.000
_cell.length_b   1.000
_cell.length_c   1.000
_cell.angle_alpha   90.00
_cell.angle_beta   90.00
_cell.angle_gamma   90.00
#
_symmetry.space_group_name_H-M   'P 1'
#
loop_
_entity.id
_entity.type
_entity.pdbx_description
1 polymer ?
#
loop_
_entity_poly.entity_id
_entity_poly.type
_entity_poly.pdbx_seq_one_letter_code
_entity_poly.pdbx_strand_id
1 'polypeptide(L)' 'AVTHPDNAASQAVCRRIGMTHRGTTDAYYGTTCELFDVTTP' A
#
# COMPACT_ATOMS: atom_id res chain seq x y z
N ALA A 1 -4.45 2.18 2.47
CA ALA A 1 -4.63 1.26 1.33
C ALA A 1 -3.71 0.06 1.48
N VAL A 2 -4.22 -1.12 1.15
CA VAL A 2 -3.52 -2.41 1.24
C VAL A 2 -3.50 -3.00 -0.17
N THR A 3 -2.31 -3.37 -0.67
CA THR A 3 -2.16 -3.95 -2.02
C THR A 3 -1.30 -5.21 -1.97
N HIS A 4 -1.53 -6.16 -2.87
CA HIS A 4 -0.63 -7.32 -3.01
C HIS A 4 0.76 -6.86 -3.48
N PRO A 5 1.88 -7.52 -3.05
CA PRO A 5 3.23 -7.16 -3.49
C PRO A 5 3.40 -7.14 -5.00
N ASP A 6 2.76 -8.08 -5.71
CA ASP A 6 2.82 -8.16 -7.17
C ASP A 6 1.89 -7.17 -7.89
N ASN A 7 1.04 -6.41 -7.17
CA ASN A 7 0.12 -5.45 -7.79
C ASN A 7 0.78 -4.08 -7.99
N ALA A 8 1.80 -4.04 -8.83
CA ALA A 8 2.56 -2.83 -9.14
C ALA A 8 1.67 -1.70 -9.69
N ALA A 9 0.60 -2.02 -10.42
CA ALA A 9 -0.33 -1.04 -10.98
C ALA A 9 -1.07 -0.25 -9.87
N SER A 10 -1.64 -0.95 -8.88
CA SER A 10 -2.30 -0.29 -7.74
C SER A 10 -1.31 0.51 -6.90
N GLN A 11 -0.09 -0.01 -6.69
CA GLN A 11 0.95 0.72 -5.98
C GLN A 11 1.38 2.01 -6.71
N ALA A 12 1.46 1.97 -8.05
CA ALA A 12 1.73 3.15 -8.87
C ALA A 12 0.61 4.20 -8.72
N VAL A 13 -0.65 3.77 -8.66
CA VAL A 13 -1.78 4.66 -8.37
C VAL A 13 -1.67 5.28 -6.97
N CYS A 14 -1.35 4.48 -5.94
CA CYS A 14 -1.17 4.99 -4.57
C CYS A 14 -0.11 6.09 -4.52
N ARG A 15 1.03 5.87 -5.19
CA ARG A 15 2.10 6.89 -5.29
C ARG A 15 1.64 8.13 -6.08
N ARG A 16 0.93 7.94 -7.19
CA ARG A 16 0.44 9.04 -8.04
C ARG A 16 -0.52 9.98 -7.31
N ILE A 17 -1.35 9.44 -6.41
CA ILE A 17 -2.33 10.22 -5.64
C ILE A 17 -1.75 10.74 -4.30
N GLY A 18 -0.44 10.60 -4.08
CA GLY A 18 0.25 11.18 -2.91
C GLY A 18 0.17 10.35 -1.63
N MET A 19 -0.14 9.04 -1.71
CA MET A 19 -0.05 8.17 -0.53
C MET A 19 1.40 7.83 -0.22
N THR A 20 1.70 7.69 1.08
CA THR A 20 3.03 7.29 1.57
C THR A 20 3.07 5.79 1.78
N HIS A 21 4.09 5.13 1.24
CA HIS A 21 4.36 3.72 1.49
C HIS A 21 4.89 3.54 2.93
N ARG A 22 4.32 2.59 3.67
CA ARG A 22 4.64 2.29 5.08
C ARG A 22 5.41 0.98 5.26
N GLY A 23 5.63 0.25 4.17
CA GLY A 23 6.31 -1.05 4.17
C GLY A 23 5.37 -2.23 3.97
N THR A 24 5.95 -3.42 4.06
CA THR A 24 5.26 -4.71 3.98
C THR A 24 4.62 -5.09 5.32
N THR A 25 3.47 -5.75 5.26
CA THR A 25 2.73 -6.22 6.44
C THR A 25 1.97 -7.51 6.11
N ASP A 26 1.76 -8.37 7.11
CA ASP A 26 0.92 -9.57 7.06
C ASP A 26 -0.39 -9.42 7.86
N ALA A 27 -0.65 -8.21 8.40
CA ALA A 27 -1.78 -7.95 9.29
C ALA A 27 -3.16 -7.97 8.61
N TYR A 28 -3.20 -8.10 7.28
CA TYR A 28 -4.42 -8.05 6.49
C TYR A 28 -4.57 -9.31 5.65
N TYR A 29 -5.79 -9.84 5.64
CA TYR A 29 -6.22 -10.96 4.79
C TYR A 29 -5.37 -12.25 4.90
N GLY A 30 -4.55 -12.37 5.95
CA GLY A 30 -3.66 -13.52 6.14
C GLY A 30 -2.61 -13.68 5.04
N THR A 31 -2.25 -12.58 4.36
CA THR A 31 -1.23 -12.58 3.29
C THR A 31 -0.35 -11.35 3.37
N THR A 32 0.85 -11.45 2.81
CA THR A 32 1.76 -10.30 2.71
C THR A 32 1.16 -9.25 1.79
N CYS A 33 1.18 -8.01 2.25
CA CYS A 33 0.66 -6.84 1.56
C CYS A 33 1.63 -5.65 1.68
N GLU A 34 1.57 -4.74 0.72
CA GLU A 34 2.17 -3.42 0.80
C GLU A 34 1.16 -2.43 1.38
N LEU A 35 1.55 -1.74 2.45
CA LEU A 35 0.71 -0.76 3.14
C LEU A 35 1.03 0.67 2.67
N PHE A 36 -0.01 1.43 2.36
CA PHE A 36 0.06 2.84 2.00
C PHE A 36 -0.92 3.65 2.83
N ASP A 37 -0.57 4.86 3.26
CA ASP A 37 -1.49 5.75 3.99
C ASP A 37 -1.48 7.17 3.43
N VAL A 38 -2.58 7.89 3.67
CA VAL A 38 -2.64 9.34 3.51
C VAL A 38 -2.44 9.94 4.89
N THR A 39 -1.33 10.65 5.08
CA THR A 39 -1.16 11.46 6.29
C THR A 39 -1.86 12.78 6.03
N THR A 40 -3.05 12.96 6.60
CA THR A 40 -3.61 14.31 6.76
C THR A 40 -2.73 15.08 7.76
N PRO A 41 -2.36 16.33 7.46
CA PRO A 41 -1.67 17.22 8.41
C PRO A 41 -2.40 17.34 9.75
#